data_AF-A0A8C0NH00-F1
#
_entry.id   AF-A0A8C0NH00-F1
#
_cell.length_a   1.000
_cell.length_b   1.000
_cell.length_c   1.000
_cell.angle_alpha   90.00
_cell.angle_beta   90.00
_cell.angle_gamma   90.00
#
_symmetry.space_group_name_H-M   'P 1'
#
loop_
_entity.id
_entity.type
_entity.pdbx_description
1 polymer ?
#
loop_
_entity_poly.entity_id
_entity_poly.type
_entity_poly.pdbx_seq_one_letter_code
_entity_poly.pdbx_strand_id
1 'polypeptide(L)'
;MSTNLKYLSLGILVFQTTSLVLTMRYSRTLKEEGPRYLSSTAVVVAELLKIMACILLVYKDSKCSLRALNRILHDEILNKPMETLKLAIPSGIYTLQNNLLYVALSNLDAATYQVTYQLKILTTALFSVSMLSKKLGVYQWLSLVILMTGVAFVQWPSDSQELDSKELSAGSQFVGLMAVLTACFSSGFAGVYFEKILKETKQSVWIRNIQLGFFGSIFGLMGVYIYDGELVSKNGFFQGYNRLTWIVVILQALGGLVIAAVIKYADNILKGFATSLSIILSTLISYFWLQDFVPTSLCFSMEDWV
;
A
#
# COMPACT_ATOMS: atom_id res chain seq x y z
N MET A 1 11.85 -21.02 -14.93
CA MET A 1 12.01 -19.56 -15.08
C MET A 1 11.02 -18.75 -14.23
N SER A 2 9.72 -19.11 -14.15
CA SER A 2 8.74 -18.35 -13.35
C SER A 2 8.99 -18.36 -11.84
N THR A 3 9.49 -19.47 -11.28
CA THR A 3 9.84 -19.58 -9.85
C THR A 3 10.93 -18.59 -9.44
N ASN A 4 11.94 -18.37 -10.29
CA ASN A 4 13.01 -17.40 -10.03
C ASN A 4 12.47 -15.96 -10.06
N LEU A 5 11.58 -15.64 -11.01
CA LEU A 5 10.93 -14.33 -11.09
C LEU A 5 10.03 -14.05 -9.88
N LYS A 6 9.35 -15.08 -9.38
CA LYS A 6 8.54 -15.01 -8.16
C LYS A 6 9.39 -14.59 -6.95
N TYR A 7 10.44 -15.34 -6.62
CA TYR A 7 11.28 -15.01 -5.46
C TYR A 7 12.06 -13.71 -5.64
N LEU A 8 12.54 -13.41 -6.86
CA LEU A 8 13.16 -12.13 -7.17
C LEU A 8 12.21 -10.96 -6.93
N SER A 9 10.96 -11.05 -7.42
CA SER A 9 9.96 -9.99 -7.22
C SER A 9 9.62 -9.77 -5.75
N LEU A 10 9.56 -10.85 -4.95
CA LEU A 10 9.34 -10.76 -3.50
C LEU A 10 10.54 -10.13 -2.79
N GLY A 11 11.77 -10.50 -3.15
CA GLY A 11 12.98 -9.89 -2.60
C GLY A 11 13.08 -8.39 -2.89
N ILE A 12 12.78 -8.00 -4.14
CA ILE A 12 12.72 -6.58 -4.54
C ILE A 12 11.62 -5.85 -3.76
N LEU A 13 10.46 -6.46 -3.55
CA LEU A 13 9.37 -5.87 -2.75
C LEU A 13 9.80 -5.63 -1.30
N VAL A 14 10.46 -6.61 -0.68
CA VAL A 14 10.96 -6.47 0.70
C VAL A 14 11.94 -5.31 0.79
N PHE A 15 12.93 -5.27 -0.10
CA PHE A 15 13.91 -4.19 -0.15
C PHE A 15 13.26 -2.82 -0.38
N GLN A 16 12.39 -2.73 -1.38
CA GLN A 16 11.70 -1.48 -1.74
C GLN A 16 10.82 -0.96 -0.61
N THR A 17 10.05 -1.86 0.02
CA THR A 17 9.15 -1.47 1.12
C THR A 17 9.94 -1.02 2.33
N THR A 18 11.04 -1.72 2.66
CA THR A 18 11.95 -1.35 3.75
C THR A 18 12.58 0.02 3.49
N SER A 19 13.09 0.26 2.29
CA SER A 19 13.69 1.54 1.88
C SER A 19 12.66 2.68 1.95
N LEU A 20 11.44 2.47 1.47
CA LEU A 20 10.36 3.46 1.51
C LEU A 20 9.98 3.82 2.95
N VAL A 21 9.84 2.83 3.85
CA VAL A 21 9.50 3.06 5.27
C VAL A 21 10.59 3.88 5.97
N LEU A 22 11.86 3.49 5.80
CA LEU A 22 13.00 4.21 6.39
C LEU A 22 13.11 5.64 5.84
N THR A 23 12.93 5.82 4.53
CA THR A 23 12.99 7.14 3.90
C THR A 23 11.83 8.03 4.34
N MET A 24 10.61 7.50 4.45
CA MET A 24 9.47 8.25 4.99
C MET A 24 9.67 8.65 6.44
N ARG A 25 10.26 7.76 7.25
CA ARG A 25 10.59 8.07 8.65
C ARG A 25 11.63 9.19 8.73
N TYR A 26 12.71 9.07 7.97
CA TYR A 26 13.76 10.10 7.87
C TYR A 26 13.22 11.45 7.39
N SER A 27 12.35 11.44 6.37
CA SER A 27 11.71 12.66 5.85
C SER A 27 10.80 13.34 6.87
N ARG A 28 10.28 12.61 7.87
CA ARG A 28 9.41 13.17 8.91
C ARG A 28 10.17 13.62 10.15
N THR A 29 11.35 13.06 10.41
CA THR A 29 12.19 13.45 11.56
C THR A 29 13.08 14.64 11.26
N LEU A 30 13.44 14.90 10.00
CA LEU A 30 14.06 16.16 9.61
C LEU A 30 13.05 17.32 9.78
N LYS A 31 13.29 18.17 10.77
CA LYS A 31 12.68 19.50 10.86
C LYS A 31 13.25 20.35 9.72
N GLU A 32 12.55 20.41 8.59
CA GLU A 32 12.80 21.44 7.59
C GLU A 32 12.01 22.72 7.92
N GLU A 33 12.64 23.87 7.71
CA GLU A 33 12.00 25.18 7.78
C GLU A 33 11.08 25.36 6.57
N GLY A 34 9.79 25.05 6.73
CA GLY A 34 8.78 25.23 5.69
C GLY A 34 7.46 24.50 5.95
N PRO A 35 6.42 24.76 5.15
CA PRO A 35 5.17 24.01 5.22
C PRO A 35 5.42 22.54 4.84
N ARG A 36 4.82 21.60 5.59
CA ARG A 36 4.91 20.16 5.28
C ARG A 36 4.25 19.86 3.94
N TYR A 37 4.84 18.93 3.18
CA TYR A 37 4.23 18.45 1.95
C TYR A 37 2.90 17.75 2.24
N LEU A 38 1.93 17.91 1.34
CA LEU A 38 0.65 17.21 1.43
C LEU A 38 0.81 15.77 0.95
N SER A 39 0.34 14.82 1.76
CA SER A 39 0.39 13.40 1.40
C SER A 39 -0.54 13.07 0.22
N SER A 40 -1.66 13.77 0.10
CA SER A 40 -2.64 13.62 -0.99
C SER A 40 -2.04 13.99 -2.35
N THR A 41 -1.33 15.12 -2.44
CA THR A 41 -0.65 15.56 -3.68
C THR A 41 0.49 14.60 -4.03
N ALA A 42 1.24 14.11 -3.03
CA ALA A 42 2.31 13.14 -3.24
C ALA A 42 1.79 11.82 -3.84
N VAL A 43 0.63 11.34 -3.39
CA VAL A 43 -0.02 10.15 -3.95
C VAL A 43 -0.41 10.37 -5.42
N VAL A 44 -1.01 11.51 -5.76
CA VAL A 44 -1.39 11.83 -7.15
C VAL A 44 -0.16 11.88 -8.06
N VAL A 45 0.90 12.57 -7.63
CA VAL A 45 2.15 12.64 -8.42
C VAL A 45 2.77 11.26 -8.58
N ALA A 46 2.74 10.41 -7.53
CA ALA A 46 3.22 9.04 -7.62
C ALA A 46 2.41 8.19 -8.62
N GLU A 47 1.08 8.36 -8.69
CA GLU A 47 0.25 7.71 -9.72
C GLU A 47 0.60 8.19 -11.13
N LEU A 48 0.78 9.50 -11.33
CA LEU A 48 1.19 10.06 -12.62
C LEU A 48 2.55 9.53 -13.07
N LEU A 49 3.55 9.51 -12.18
CA LEU A 49 4.87 8.95 -12.48
C LEU A 49 4.80 7.46 -12.80
N LYS A 50 3.94 6.71 -12.10
CA LYS A 50 3.71 5.28 -12.35
C LYS A 50 3.11 5.05 -13.74
N ILE A 51 2.14 5.87 -14.16
CA ILE A 51 1.57 5.83 -15.52
C ILE A 51 2.67 6.12 -16.55
N MET A 52 3.48 7.16 -16.34
CA MET A 52 4.56 7.51 -17.26
C MET A 52 5.59 6.38 -17.37
N ALA A 53 6.00 5.79 -16.25
CA ALA A 53 6.91 4.65 -16.23
C ALA A 53 6.32 3.43 -16.98
N CYS A 54 5.03 3.12 -16.79
CA CYS A 54 4.37 2.06 -17.54
C CYS A 54 4.31 2.33 -19.04
N ILE A 55 4.04 3.58 -19.46
CA ILE A 55 4.04 3.96 -20.89
C ILE A 55 5.43 3.76 -21.49
N LEU A 56 6.50 4.15 -20.77
CA LEU A 56 7.88 3.94 -21.20
C LEU A 56 8.23 2.45 -21.32
N LEU A 57 7.75 1.61 -20.39
CA LEU A 57 7.95 0.16 -20.46
C LEU A 57 7.20 -0.46 -21.66
N VAL A 58 5.96 -0.06 -21.92
CA VAL A 58 5.21 -0.51 -23.12
C VAL A 58 5.88 -0.03 -24.40
N TYR A 59 6.43 1.19 -24.41
CA TYR A 59 7.19 1.71 -25.55
C TYR A 59 8.45 0.88 -25.83
N LYS A 60 9.18 0.50 -24.78
CA LYS A 60 10.35 -0.38 -24.88
C LYS A 60 9.95 -1.78 -25.37
N ASP A 61 8.87 -2.35 -24.86
CA ASP A 61 8.32 -3.64 -25.33
C ASP A 61 7.89 -3.57 -26.81
N SER A 62 7.48 -2.39 -27.27
CA SER A 62 7.07 -2.12 -28.67
C SER A 62 8.24 -1.80 -29.60
N LYS A 63 9.48 -2.17 -29.24
CA LYS A 63 10.71 -1.92 -30.00
C LYS A 63 10.92 -0.42 -30.34
N CYS A 64 10.53 0.48 -29.43
CA CYS A 64 10.64 1.93 -29.60
C CYS A 64 9.87 2.50 -30.80
N SER A 65 8.76 1.89 -31.21
CA SER A 65 7.88 2.43 -32.24
C SER A 65 6.70 3.19 -31.63
N LEU A 66 6.65 4.51 -31.83
CA LEU A 66 5.53 5.35 -31.34
C LEU A 66 4.20 4.96 -31.97
N ARG A 67 4.20 4.53 -33.23
CA ARG A 67 2.98 4.11 -33.93
C ARG A 67 2.43 2.80 -33.35
N ALA A 68 3.31 1.88 -32.96
CA ALA A 68 2.94 0.65 -32.28
C ALA A 68 2.42 0.93 -30.85
N LEU A 69 3.08 1.81 -30.11
CA LEU A 69 2.64 2.25 -28.79
C LEU A 69 1.23 2.85 -28.83
N ASN A 70 0.99 3.82 -29.72
CA ASN A 70 -0.32 4.46 -29.82
C ASN A 70 -1.41 3.46 -30.21
N ARG A 71 -1.11 2.52 -31.13
CA ARG A 71 -2.03 1.45 -31.50
C ARG A 71 -2.39 0.57 -30.30
N ILE A 72 -1.39 0.11 -29.53
CA ILE A 72 -1.61 -0.75 -28.35
C ILE A 72 -2.41 -0.02 -27.28
N LEU A 73 -2.07 1.25 -26.99
CA LEU A 73 -2.80 2.06 -26.02
C LEU A 73 -4.24 2.27 -26.47
N HIS A 74 -4.47 2.64 -27.73
CA HIS A 74 -5.81 2.84 -28.26
C HIS A 74 -6.63 1.53 -28.27
N ASP A 75 -6.04 0.42 -28.70
CA ASP A 75 -6.72 -0.87 -28.77
C ASP A 75 -7.05 -1.45 -27.39
N GLU A 76 -6.16 -1.30 -26.40
CA GLU A 76 -6.38 -1.89 -25.08
C GLU A 76 -7.12 -0.96 -24.10
N ILE A 77 -7.05 0.37 -24.28
CA ILE A 77 -7.73 1.33 -23.39
C ILE A 77 -9.08 1.76 -23.97
N LEU A 78 -9.12 2.20 -25.23
CA LEU A 78 -10.32 2.79 -25.84
C LEU A 78 -11.24 1.76 -26.48
N ASN A 79 -10.69 0.75 -27.16
CA ASN A 79 -11.51 -0.28 -27.81
C ASN A 79 -12.06 -1.34 -26.84
N LYS A 80 -11.59 -1.37 -25.57
CA LYS A 80 -12.08 -2.28 -24.52
C LYS A 80 -12.51 -1.52 -23.25
N PRO A 81 -13.50 -0.61 -23.34
CA PRO A 81 -13.88 0.25 -22.22
C PRO A 81 -14.41 -0.54 -21.02
N MET A 82 -15.07 -1.69 -21.24
CA MET A 82 -15.58 -2.53 -20.17
C MET A 82 -14.44 -3.18 -19.35
N GLU A 83 -13.34 -3.55 -19.99
CA GLU A 83 -12.15 -4.09 -19.31
C GLU A 83 -11.41 -3.01 -18.53
N THR A 84 -11.37 -1.79 -19.07
CA THR A 84 -10.84 -0.61 -18.39
C THR A 84 -11.71 -0.27 -17.16
N LEU A 85 -13.04 -0.25 -17.31
CA LEU A 85 -13.97 0.09 -16.22
C LEU A 85 -13.91 -0.90 -15.05
N LYS A 86 -13.65 -2.19 -15.31
CA LYS A 86 -13.40 -3.17 -14.24
C LYS A 86 -12.28 -2.75 -13.29
N LEU A 87 -11.25 -2.03 -13.77
CA LEU A 87 -10.17 -1.53 -12.93
C LEU A 87 -10.51 -0.26 -12.15
N ALA A 88 -11.61 0.42 -12.48
CA ALA A 88 -12.14 1.50 -11.65
C ALA A 88 -12.63 0.95 -10.29
N ILE A 89 -13.14 -0.29 -10.25
CA ILE A 89 -13.64 -0.94 -9.03
C ILE A 89 -12.53 -1.05 -7.97
N PRO A 90 -11.38 -1.72 -8.20
CA PRO A 90 -10.33 -1.79 -7.18
C PRO A 90 -9.77 -0.41 -6.83
N SER A 91 -9.65 0.51 -7.79
CA SER A 91 -9.16 1.86 -7.54
C SER A 91 -10.09 2.68 -6.61
N GLY A 92 -11.40 2.65 -6.87
CA GLY A 92 -12.39 3.29 -6.02
C GLY A 92 -12.44 2.66 -4.63
N ILE A 93 -12.34 1.34 -4.54
CA ILE A 93 -12.30 0.63 -3.26
C ILE A 93 -11.04 1.00 -2.46
N TYR A 94 -9.87 1.12 -3.09
CA TYR A 94 -8.66 1.59 -2.41
C TYR A 94 -8.80 3.02 -1.90
N THR A 95 -9.48 3.89 -2.65
CA THR A 95 -9.76 5.26 -2.20
C THR A 95 -10.71 5.27 -1.00
N LEU A 96 -11.80 4.50 -1.07
CA LEU A 96 -12.73 4.32 0.04
C LEU A 96 -12.03 3.75 1.28
N GLN A 97 -11.18 2.74 1.09
CA GLN A 97 -10.37 2.14 2.14
C GLN A 97 -9.53 3.21 2.86
N ASN A 98 -8.82 4.05 2.12
CA ASN A 98 -7.99 5.10 2.72
C ASN A 98 -8.82 6.06 3.59
N ASN A 99 -10.02 6.44 3.13
CA ASN A 99 -10.92 7.30 3.91
C ASN A 99 -11.46 6.61 5.15
N LEU A 100 -11.84 5.33 5.05
CA LEU A 100 -12.27 4.53 6.20
C LEU A 100 -11.15 4.37 7.24
N LEU A 101 -9.89 4.23 6.81
CA LEU A 101 -8.75 4.18 7.71
C LEU A 101 -8.53 5.52 8.43
N TYR A 102 -8.76 6.65 7.76
CA TYR A 102 -8.70 7.97 8.41
C TYR A 102 -9.79 8.14 9.47
N VAL A 103 -11.04 7.74 9.14
CA VAL A 103 -12.16 7.72 10.10
C VAL A 103 -11.82 6.84 11.29
N ALA A 104 -11.28 5.64 11.04
CA ALA A 104 -10.87 4.73 12.10
C ALA A 104 -9.79 5.32 13.02
N LEU A 105 -8.71 5.88 12.45
CA LEU A 105 -7.64 6.53 13.22
C LEU A 105 -8.15 7.71 14.07
N SER A 106 -9.21 8.37 13.63
CA SER A 106 -9.80 9.50 14.36
C SER A 106 -10.70 9.06 15.53
N ASN A 107 -11.15 7.81 15.53
CA ASN A 107 -12.18 7.28 16.42
C ASN A 107 -11.74 6.05 17.25
N LEU A 108 -10.54 5.51 17.01
CA LEU A 108 -9.94 4.40 17.75
C LEU A 108 -8.58 4.79 18.31
N ASP A 109 -8.22 4.19 19.44
CA ASP A 109 -6.85 4.21 19.92
C ASP A 109 -5.92 3.44 18.96
N ALA A 110 -4.63 3.78 19.00
CA ALA A 110 -3.64 3.23 18.09
C ALA A 110 -3.51 1.69 18.22
N ALA A 111 -3.65 1.13 19.42
CA ALA A 111 -3.49 -0.31 19.65
C ALA A 111 -4.64 -1.08 19.00
N THR A 112 -5.89 -0.69 19.29
CA THR A 112 -7.09 -1.28 18.69
C THR A 112 -7.07 -1.15 17.17
N TYR A 113 -6.70 0.03 16.64
CA TYR A 113 -6.56 0.24 15.20
C TYR A 113 -5.54 -0.72 14.57
N GLN A 114 -4.33 -0.81 15.13
CA GLN A 114 -3.26 -1.62 14.54
C GLN A 114 -3.60 -3.11 14.51
N VAL A 115 -4.12 -3.65 15.61
CA VAL A 115 -4.50 -5.06 15.71
C VAL A 115 -5.65 -5.39 14.75
N THR A 116 -6.69 -4.56 14.75
CA THR A 116 -7.89 -4.78 13.91
C THR A 116 -7.55 -4.67 12.43
N TYR A 117 -6.62 -3.78 12.06
CA TYR A 117 -6.20 -3.62 10.67
C TYR A 117 -5.44 -4.83 10.12
N GLN A 118 -4.77 -5.63 10.95
CA GLN A 118 -4.11 -6.87 10.48
C GLN A 118 -5.07 -7.97 10.05
N LEU A 119 -6.36 -7.85 10.40
CA LEU A 119 -7.39 -8.74 9.90
C LEU A 119 -7.44 -8.76 8.36
N LYS A 120 -6.94 -7.71 7.69
CA LYS A 120 -6.75 -7.66 6.23
C LYS A 120 -6.01 -8.88 5.66
N ILE A 121 -5.08 -9.48 6.42
CA ILE A 121 -4.33 -10.67 5.99
C ILE A 121 -5.29 -11.85 5.84
N LEU A 122 -6.15 -12.05 6.82
CA LEU A 122 -7.16 -13.12 6.81
C LEU A 122 -8.26 -12.85 5.78
N THR A 123 -8.76 -11.61 5.66
CA THR A 123 -9.77 -11.29 4.63
C THR A 123 -9.21 -11.50 3.23
N THR A 124 -7.95 -11.12 2.98
CA THR A 124 -7.27 -11.37 1.70
C THR A 124 -7.18 -12.87 1.41
N ALA A 125 -6.85 -13.71 2.40
CA ALA A 125 -6.80 -15.15 2.23
C ALA A 125 -8.19 -15.75 1.94
N LEU A 126 -9.23 -15.32 2.67
CA LEU A 126 -10.62 -15.73 2.45
C LEU A 126 -11.09 -15.39 1.03
N PHE A 127 -10.89 -14.15 0.58
CA PHE A 127 -11.21 -13.76 -0.79
C PHE A 127 -10.35 -14.50 -1.80
N SER A 128 -9.07 -14.78 -1.52
CA SER A 128 -8.22 -15.55 -2.43
C SER A 128 -8.67 -16.99 -2.58
N VAL A 129 -9.28 -17.60 -1.56
CA VAL A 129 -9.89 -18.93 -1.69
C VAL A 129 -11.22 -18.85 -2.43
N SER A 130 -12.06 -17.87 -2.11
CA SER A 130 -13.40 -17.72 -2.69
C SER A 130 -13.41 -17.25 -4.15
N MET A 131 -12.59 -16.25 -4.51
CA MET A 131 -12.65 -15.58 -5.83
C MET A 131 -11.69 -16.16 -6.87
N LEU A 132 -10.53 -16.67 -6.43
CA LEU A 132 -9.49 -17.27 -7.26
C LEU A 132 -9.46 -18.81 -7.15
N SER A 133 -10.37 -19.39 -6.36
CA SER A 133 -10.48 -20.85 -6.14
C SER A 133 -9.17 -21.51 -5.70
N LYS A 134 -8.35 -20.80 -4.90
CA LYS A 134 -7.10 -21.36 -4.36
C LYS A 134 -7.41 -22.38 -3.27
N LYS A 135 -6.62 -23.45 -3.23
CA LYS A 135 -6.67 -24.45 -2.16
C LYS A 135 -5.60 -24.11 -1.12
N LEU A 136 -6.02 -23.68 0.06
CA LEU A 136 -5.14 -23.45 1.20
C LEU A 136 -5.26 -24.63 2.18
N GLY A 137 -4.13 -25.26 2.50
CA GLY A 137 -4.06 -26.30 3.50
C GLY A 137 -4.18 -25.75 4.93
N VAL A 138 -4.47 -26.62 5.89
CA VAL A 138 -4.62 -26.24 7.31
C VAL A 138 -3.36 -25.54 7.86
N TYR A 139 -2.18 -26.05 7.51
CA TYR A 139 -0.91 -25.41 7.90
C TYR A 139 -0.70 -24.02 7.30
N GLN A 140 -1.20 -23.78 6.08
CA GLN A 140 -1.12 -22.46 5.46
C GLN A 140 -2.07 -21.48 6.16
N TRP A 141 -3.27 -21.91 6.53
CA TRP A 141 -4.18 -21.11 7.36
C TRP A 141 -3.57 -20.77 8.71
N LEU A 142 -2.97 -21.77 9.38
CA LEU A 142 -2.29 -21.56 10.65
C LEU A 142 -1.12 -20.58 10.52
N SER A 143 -0.33 -20.67 9.44
CA SER A 143 0.75 -19.72 9.16
C SER A 143 0.26 -18.28 8.98
N LEU A 144 -0.94 -18.08 8.43
CA LEU A 144 -1.52 -16.74 8.25
C LEU A 144 -1.99 -16.13 9.56
N VAL A 145 -2.54 -16.95 10.46
CA VAL A 145 -2.91 -16.52 11.81
C VAL A 145 -1.65 -16.14 12.59
N ILE A 146 -0.62 -16.98 12.56
CA ILE A 146 0.68 -16.67 13.18
C ILE A 146 1.26 -15.38 12.61
N LEU A 147 1.21 -15.19 11.29
CA LEU A 147 1.68 -13.97 10.63
C LEU A 147 0.91 -12.74 11.12
N MET A 148 -0.43 -12.82 11.16
CA MET A 148 -1.28 -11.73 11.64
C MET A 148 -0.92 -11.34 13.07
N THR A 149 -0.82 -12.33 13.98
CA THR A 149 -0.47 -12.11 15.38
C THR A 149 0.93 -11.51 15.52
N GLY A 150 1.92 -12.03 14.79
CA GLY A 150 3.29 -11.52 14.83
C GLY A 150 3.39 -10.08 14.35
N VAL A 151 2.69 -9.71 13.27
CA VAL A 151 2.68 -8.32 12.80
C VAL A 151 1.94 -7.40 13.78
N ALA A 152 0.81 -7.85 14.33
CA ALA A 152 0.07 -7.09 15.34
C ALA A 152 0.92 -6.82 16.58
N PHE A 153 1.72 -7.80 16.99
CA PHE A 153 2.65 -7.68 18.12
C PHE A 153 3.79 -6.69 17.84
N VAL A 154 4.44 -6.79 16.68
CA VAL A 154 5.55 -5.88 16.30
C VAL A 154 5.07 -4.44 16.10
N GLN A 155 3.82 -4.25 15.69
CA GLN A 155 3.23 -2.93 15.48
C GLN A 155 2.47 -2.40 16.69
N TRP A 156 2.54 -3.11 17.82
CA TRP A 156 1.88 -2.66 19.03
C TRP A 156 2.50 -1.33 19.49
N PRO A 157 1.70 -0.27 19.67
CA PRO A 157 2.22 1.00 20.16
C PRO A 157 2.73 0.81 21.59
N SER A 158 4.02 1.10 21.82
CA SER A 158 4.62 1.09 23.16
C SER A 158 4.38 2.47 23.79
N ASP A 159 3.67 2.52 24.91
CA ASP A 159 3.16 3.76 25.51
C ASP A 159 4.22 4.86 25.65
N SER A 160 3.93 6.03 25.07
CA SER A 160 4.39 7.36 25.51
C SER A 160 3.86 8.45 24.57
N GLN A 161 2.54 8.61 24.54
CA GLN A 161 1.97 9.96 24.61
C GLN A 161 0.78 9.88 25.56
N GLU A 162 0.93 10.55 26.70
CA GLU A 162 -0.18 11.21 27.41
C GLU A 162 -0.80 12.25 26.47
N LEU A 163 -1.34 11.82 25.33
CA LEU A 163 -2.38 12.53 24.65
C LEU A 163 -3.62 12.10 25.38
N ASP A 164 -4.25 13.05 26.07
CA ASP A 164 -5.57 12.98 26.70
C ASP A 164 -6.27 11.69 26.33
N SER A 165 -6.63 10.88 27.32
CA SER A 165 -7.72 9.94 27.16
C SER A 165 -8.90 10.73 26.59
N LYS A 166 -9.00 10.79 25.25
CA LYS A 166 -10.22 11.16 24.57
C LYS A 166 -11.18 10.17 25.17
N GLU A 167 -12.08 10.64 26.01
CA GLU A 167 -13.28 9.88 26.35
C GLU A 167 -14.03 9.70 25.03
N LEU A 168 -13.57 8.72 24.25
CA LEU A 168 -14.21 8.28 23.05
C LEU A 168 -15.50 7.68 23.55
N SER A 169 -16.60 8.39 23.30
CA SER A 169 -17.92 7.86 23.53
C SER A 169 -18.00 6.48 22.90
N ALA A 170 -18.69 5.53 23.55
CA ALA A 170 -18.90 4.19 23.02
C ALA A 170 -19.42 4.21 21.57
N GLY A 171 -20.19 5.25 21.21
CA GLY A 171 -20.63 5.50 19.84
C GLY A 171 -19.48 5.78 18.85
N SER A 172 -18.52 6.64 19.19
CA SER A 172 -17.36 6.92 18.33
C SER A 172 -16.46 5.69 18.17
N GLN A 173 -16.21 4.94 19.24
CA GLN A 173 -15.38 3.73 19.16
C GLN A 173 -16.01 2.66 18.27
N PHE A 174 -17.34 2.48 18.35
CA PHE A 174 -18.07 1.56 17.46
C PHE A 174 -17.97 1.97 15.99
N VAL A 175 -18.13 3.27 15.68
CA VAL A 175 -17.96 3.79 14.32
C VAL A 175 -16.54 3.53 13.80
N GLY A 176 -15.53 3.77 14.64
CA GLY A 176 -14.14 3.49 14.29
C GLY A 176 -13.88 2.01 14.02
N LEU A 177 -14.40 1.12 14.85
CA LEU A 177 -14.27 -0.33 14.70
C LEU A 177 -14.93 -0.82 13.40
N MET A 178 -16.17 -0.38 13.14
CA MET A 178 -16.88 -0.70 11.90
C MET A 178 -16.15 -0.14 10.66
N ALA A 179 -15.51 1.02 10.76
CA ALA A 179 -14.70 1.59 9.68
C ALA A 179 -13.45 0.74 9.38
N VAL A 180 -12.68 0.30 10.40
CA VAL A 180 -11.51 -0.58 10.18
C VAL A 180 -11.95 -1.93 9.60
N LEU A 181 -13.00 -2.54 10.15
CA LEU A 181 -13.49 -3.82 9.64
C LEU A 181 -13.88 -3.71 8.17
N THR A 182 -14.65 -2.68 7.83
CA THR A 182 -15.05 -2.42 6.44
C THR A 182 -13.82 -2.18 5.55
N ALA A 183 -12.82 -1.43 6.03
CA ALA A 183 -11.56 -1.21 5.32
C ALA A 183 -10.76 -2.51 5.12
N CYS A 184 -10.76 -3.42 6.10
CA CYS A 184 -10.09 -4.73 5.99
C CYS A 184 -10.76 -5.63 4.95
N PHE A 185 -12.09 -5.70 4.94
CA PHE A 185 -12.82 -6.46 3.93
C PHE A 185 -12.64 -5.86 2.53
N SER A 186 -12.74 -4.53 2.42
CA SER A 186 -12.58 -3.82 1.15
C SER A 186 -11.16 -3.96 0.58
N SER A 187 -10.13 -3.88 1.43
CA SER A 187 -8.73 -4.11 1.07
C SER A 187 -8.49 -5.51 0.53
N GLY A 188 -9.02 -6.52 1.21
CA GLY A 188 -8.88 -7.92 0.82
C GLY A 188 -9.57 -8.19 -0.51
N PHE A 189 -10.80 -7.70 -0.66
CA PHE A 189 -11.55 -7.81 -1.91
C PHE A 189 -10.85 -7.11 -3.07
N ALA A 190 -10.48 -5.84 -2.96
CA ALA A 190 -9.84 -5.08 -4.04
C ALA A 190 -8.51 -5.70 -4.47
N GLY A 191 -7.69 -6.14 -3.51
CA GLY A 191 -6.41 -6.80 -3.82
C GLY A 191 -6.57 -8.11 -4.56
N VAL A 192 -7.50 -8.96 -4.13
CA VAL A 192 -7.77 -10.24 -4.78
C VAL A 192 -8.49 -10.05 -6.13
N TYR A 193 -9.40 -9.08 -6.23
CA TYR A 193 -10.06 -8.71 -7.48
C TYR A 193 -9.05 -8.21 -8.52
N PHE A 194 -8.10 -7.38 -8.11
CA PHE A 194 -7.01 -6.94 -8.98
C PHE A 194 -6.10 -8.12 -9.38
N GLU A 195 -5.76 -9.03 -8.46
CA GLU A 195 -5.04 -10.27 -8.77
C GLU A 195 -5.78 -11.10 -9.82
N LYS A 196 -7.11 -11.23 -9.68
CA LYS A 196 -7.96 -11.95 -10.63
C LYS A 196 -7.91 -11.33 -12.02
N ILE A 197 -8.10 -10.02 -12.14
CA ILE A 197 -8.02 -9.32 -13.44
C ILE A 197 -6.64 -9.49 -14.08
N LEU A 198 -5.56 -9.36 -13.30
CA LEU A 198 -4.19 -9.51 -13.80
C LEU A 198 -3.88 -10.92 -14.30
N LYS A 199 -4.47 -11.96 -13.70
CA LYS A 199 -4.17 -13.37 -14.02
C LYS A 199 -5.12 -13.99 -15.04
N GLU A 200 -6.38 -13.57 -15.08
CA GLU A 200 -7.37 -14.12 -16.02
C GLU A 200 -7.27 -13.50 -17.42
N THR A 201 -6.68 -12.31 -17.54
CA THR A 201 -6.59 -11.61 -18.83
C THR A 201 -5.19 -11.67 -19.42
N LYS A 202 -5.08 -11.79 -20.76
CA LYS A 202 -3.80 -11.85 -21.49
C LYS A 202 -3.13 -10.48 -21.64
N GLN A 203 -3.77 -9.40 -21.18
CA GLN A 203 -3.25 -8.04 -21.32
C GLN A 203 -1.94 -7.87 -20.53
N SER A 204 -1.07 -6.99 -21.01
CA SER A 204 0.16 -6.67 -20.31
C SER A 204 -0.13 -6.02 -18.95
N VAL A 205 0.65 -6.39 -17.95
CA VAL A 205 0.55 -5.82 -16.58
C VAL A 205 0.83 -4.32 -16.57
N TRP A 206 1.66 -3.84 -17.50
CA TRP A 206 1.91 -2.40 -17.66
C TRP A 206 0.66 -1.67 -18.13
N ILE A 207 -0.12 -2.24 -19.06
CA ILE A 207 -1.37 -1.66 -19.55
C ILE A 207 -2.42 -1.66 -18.44
N ARG A 208 -2.54 -2.76 -17.70
CA ARG A 208 -3.43 -2.86 -16.53
C ARG A 208 -3.07 -1.83 -15.45
N ASN A 209 -1.78 -1.58 -15.22
CA ASN A 209 -1.32 -0.52 -14.33
C ASN A 209 -1.60 0.89 -14.86
N ILE A 210 -1.54 1.13 -16.18
CA ILE A 210 -1.93 2.42 -16.77
C ILE A 210 -3.42 2.65 -16.53
N GLN A 211 -4.27 1.66 -16.81
CA GLN A 211 -5.72 1.74 -16.58
C GLN A 211 -6.03 1.95 -15.09
N LEU A 212 -5.41 1.18 -14.19
CA LEU A 212 -5.59 1.34 -12.75
C LEU A 212 -5.11 2.71 -12.26
N GLY A 213 -3.92 3.15 -12.71
CA GLY A 213 -3.33 4.44 -12.37
C GLY A 213 -4.14 5.62 -12.90
N PHE A 214 -4.77 5.49 -14.07
CA PHE A 214 -5.66 6.50 -14.63
C PHE A 214 -6.85 6.78 -13.69
N PHE A 215 -7.58 5.74 -13.28
CA PHE A 215 -8.65 5.90 -12.29
C PHE A 215 -8.11 6.33 -10.92
N GLY A 216 -6.94 5.82 -10.52
CA GLY A 216 -6.29 6.20 -9.27
C GLY A 216 -5.94 7.69 -9.20
N SER A 217 -5.48 8.27 -10.32
CA SER A 217 -5.18 9.69 -10.44
C SER A 217 -6.46 10.53 -10.36
N ILE A 218 -7.55 10.10 -11.01
CA ILE A 218 -8.86 10.78 -10.92
C ILE A 218 -9.37 10.79 -9.47
N PHE A 219 -9.41 9.63 -8.82
CA PHE A 219 -9.86 9.54 -7.43
C PHE A 219 -8.90 10.26 -6.46
N GLY A 220 -7.60 10.23 -6.73
CA GLY A 220 -6.60 10.96 -5.96
C GLY A 220 -6.77 12.47 -6.06
N LEU A 221 -6.98 13.01 -7.26
CA LEU A 221 -7.27 14.44 -7.48
C LEU A 221 -8.57 14.86 -6.80
N MET A 222 -9.61 14.02 -6.88
CA MET A 222 -10.84 14.24 -6.12
C MET A 222 -10.58 14.27 -4.61
N GLY A 223 -9.73 13.38 -4.09
CA GLY A 223 -9.28 13.40 -2.71
C GLY A 223 -8.55 14.70 -2.33
N VAL A 224 -7.62 15.17 -3.16
CA VAL A 224 -6.92 16.46 -2.95
C VAL A 224 -7.94 17.61 -2.88
N TYR A 225 -8.92 17.64 -3.78
CA TYR A 225 -9.93 18.69 -3.81
C TYR A 225 -10.81 18.69 -2.55
N ILE A 226 -11.22 17.51 -2.07
CA ILE A 226 -12.12 17.37 -0.91
C ILE A 226 -11.39 17.63 0.41
N TYR A 227 -10.19 17.11 0.60
CA TYR A 227 -9.48 17.16 1.88
C TYR A 227 -8.53 18.35 2.01
N ASP A 228 -7.79 18.68 0.94
CA ASP A 228 -6.70 19.64 0.98
C ASP A 228 -6.91 20.83 0.02
N GLY A 229 -8.11 21.00 -0.53
CA GLY A 229 -8.40 22.00 -1.56
C GLY A 229 -8.07 23.43 -1.15
N GLU A 230 -8.39 23.81 0.10
CA GLU A 230 -8.06 25.14 0.63
C GLU A 230 -6.55 25.37 0.77
N LEU A 231 -5.82 24.35 1.24
CA LEU A 231 -4.37 24.43 1.42
C LEU A 231 -3.66 24.50 0.06
N VAL A 232 -4.12 23.71 -0.91
CA VAL A 232 -3.64 23.75 -2.29
C VAL A 232 -3.94 25.09 -2.96
N SER A 233 -5.10 25.69 -2.70
CA SER A 233 -5.44 27.00 -3.25
C SER A 233 -4.60 28.13 -2.66
N LYS A 234 -4.24 28.06 -1.37
CA LYS A 234 -3.46 29.10 -0.69
C LYS A 234 -1.95 29.01 -0.98
N ASN A 235 -1.40 27.80 -0.95
CA ASN A 235 0.06 27.58 -0.98
C ASN A 235 0.54 26.88 -2.26
N GLY A 236 -0.38 26.46 -3.13
CA GLY A 236 -0.08 25.72 -4.36
C GLY A 236 -0.02 24.21 -4.16
N PHE A 237 -0.10 23.48 -5.27
CA PHE A 237 -0.14 22.01 -5.31
C PHE A 237 1.19 21.36 -4.86
N PHE A 238 2.32 22.00 -5.13
CA PHE A 238 3.66 21.47 -4.83
C PHE A 238 4.28 22.11 -3.57
N GLN A 239 3.45 22.57 -2.64
CA GLN A 239 3.95 23.16 -1.39
C GLN A 239 4.80 22.15 -0.59
N GLY A 240 5.92 22.61 -0.05
CA GLY A 240 6.79 21.77 0.78
C GLY A 240 7.52 20.65 0.04
N TYR A 241 7.52 20.63 -1.31
CA TYR A 241 8.27 19.64 -2.08
C TYR A 241 9.75 19.99 -2.07
N ASN A 242 10.53 19.21 -1.32
CA ASN A 242 11.98 19.23 -1.32
C ASN A 242 12.54 18.02 -2.11
N ARG A 243 13.87 17.87 -2.11
CA ARG A 243 14.53 16.69 -2.75
C ARG A 243 14.09 15.37 -2.10
N LEU A 244 13.84 15.34 -0.80
CA LEU A 244 13.43 14.12 -0.08
C LEU A 244 12.00 13.69 -0.45
N THR A 245 11.06 14.62 -0.57
CA THR A 245 9.68 14.38 -1.03
C THR A 245 9.70 13.79 -2.43
N TRP A 246 10.53 14.33 -3.34
CA TRP A 246 10.69 13.73 -4.67
C TRP A 246 11.24 12.30 -4.62
N ILE A 247 12.21 12.02 -3.75
CA ILE A 247 12.70 10.64 -3.52
C ILE A 247 11.57 9.74 -3.01
N VAL A 248 10.78 10.20 -2.02
CA VAL A 248 9.63 9.45 -1.49
C VAL A 248 8.59 9.17 -2.58
N VAL A 249 8.26 10.18 -3.39
CA VAL A 249 7.29 10.05 -4.50
C VAL A 249 7.79 9.07 -5.57
N ILE A 250 9.07 9.11 -5.92
CA ILE A 250 9.69 8.14 -6.85
C ILE A 250 9.68 6.73 -6.26
N LEU A 251 10.07 6.57 -4.99
CA LEU A 251 10.05 5.28 -4.30
C LEU A 251 8.62 4.72 -4.20
N GLN A 252 7.62 5.58 -3.99
CA GLN A 252 6.22 5.18 -3.95
C GLN A 252 5.74 4.71 -5.33
N ALA A 253 6.09 5.43 -6.40
CA ALA A 253 5.78 5.04 -7.77
C ALA A 253 6.41 3.69 -8.14
N LEU A 254 7.72 3.51 -7.84
CA LEU A 254 8.44 2.25 -8.03
C LEU A 254 7.83 1.11 -7.21
N GLY A 255 7.49 1.38 -5.95
CA GLY A 255 6.81 0.41 -5.07
C GLY A 255 5.51 -0.10 -5.68
N GLY A 256 4.70 0.79 -6.27
CA GLY A 256 3.48 0.39 -6.99
C GLY A 256 3.73 -0.53 -8.19
N LEU A 257 4.79 -0.29 -8.97
CA LEU A 257 5.18 -1.16 -10.08
C LEU A 257 5.64 -2.53 -9.59
N VAL A 258 6.45 -2.56 -8.53
CA VAL A 258 6.93 -3.80 -7.91
C VAL A 258 5.75 -4.60 -7.35
N ILE A 259 4.78 -3.96 -6.70
CA ILE A 259 3.56 -4.63 -6.20
C ILE A 259 2.81 -5.30 -7.35
N ALA A 260 2.61 -4.61 -8.48
CA ALA A 260 1.94 -5.21 -9.63
C ALA A 260 2.71 -6.41 -10.20
N ALA A 261 4.05 -6.33 -10.25
CA ALA A 261 4.88 -7.46 -10.65
C ALA A 261 4.76 -8.64 -9.67
N VAL A 262 4.77 -8.38 -8.35
CA VAL A 262 4.56 -9.41 -7.33
C VAL A 262 3.19 -10.06 -7.46
N ILE A 263 2.13 -9.29 -7.66
CA ILE A 263 0.78 -9.86 -7.84
C ILE A 263 0.72 -10.72 -9.12
N LYS A 264 1.43 -10.33 -10.18
CA LYS A 264 1.51 -11.11 -11.42
C LYS A 264 2.24 -12.44 -11.24
N TYR A 265 3.44 -12.42 -10.66
CA TYR A 265 4.34 -13.59 -10.60
C TYR A 265 4.18 -14.45 -9.34
N ALA A 266 3.71 -13.85 -8.26
CA ALA A 266 3.40 -14.49 -6.99
C ALA A 266 1.89 -14.41 -6.76
N ASP A 267 1.46 -13.88 -5.62
CA ASP A 267 0.07 -13.58 -5.32
C ASP A 267 -0.04 -12.59 -4.15
N ASN A 268 -1.27 -12.17 -3.87
CA ASN A 268 -1.56 -11.21 -2.82
C ASN A 268 -1.30 -11.77 -1.40
N ILE A 269 -1.30 -13.09 -1.23
CA ILE A 269 -0.97 -13.75 0.05
C ILE A 269 0.54 -13.62 0.32
N LEU A 270 1.37 -14.00 -0.66
CA LEU A 270 2.83 -13.87 -0.57
C LEU A 270 3.29 -12.41 -0.51
N LYS A 271 2.56 -11.50 -1.15
CA LYS A 271 2.74 -10.06 -0.94
C LYS A 271 2.58 -9.71 0.54
N GLY A 272 1.56 -10.24 1.20
CA GLY A 272 1.34 -10.10 2.65
C GLY A 272 2.56 -10.54 3.46
N PHE A 273 3.06 -11.76 3.24
CA PHE A 273 4.27 -12.27 3.90
C PHE A 273 5.50 -11.39 3.64
N ALA A 274 5.73 -10.97 2.40
CA ALA A 274 6.85 -10.08 2.06
C ALA A 274 6.75 -8.72 2.75
N THR A 275 5.56 -8.14 2.82
CA THR A 275 5.35 -6.87 3.55
C THR A 275 5.57 -7.04 5.06
N SER A 276 5.11 -8.14 5.66
CA SER A 276 5.40 -8.43 7.07
C SER A 276 6.89 -8.60 7.35
N LEU A 277 7.61 -9.29 6.46
CA LEU A 277 9.07 -9.43 6.56
C LEU A 277 9.78 -8.06 6.45
N SER A 278 9.31 -7.19 5.55
CA SER A 278 9.87 -5.84 5.41
C SER A 278 9.67 -4.98 6.67
N ILE A 279 8.56 -5.17 7.40
CA ILE A 279 8.33 -4.49 8.67
C ILE A 279 9.39 -4.91 9.68
N ILE A 280 9.59 -6.23 9.86
CA ILE A 280 10.61 -6.77 10.79
C ILE A 280 12.01 -6.26 10.41
N LEU A 281 12.38 -6.34 9.14
CA LEU A 281 13.67 -5.85 8.66
C LEU A 281 13.85 -4.34 8.87
N SER A 282 12.80 -3.54 8.63
CA SER A 282 12.84 -2.10 8.86
C SER A 282 13.04 -1.76 10.34
N THR A 283 12.44 -2.54 11.25
CA THR A 283 12.64 -2.40 12.69
C THR A 283 14.06 -2.77 13.09
N LEU A 284 14.59 -3.90 12.60
CA LEU A 284 15.96 -4.33 12.87
C LEU A 284 17.00 -3.32 12.36
N ILE A 285 16.83 -2.83 11.13
CA ILE A 285 17.73 -1.82 10.55
C ILE A 285 17.63 -0.51 11.34
N SER A 286 16.42 -0.10 11.74
CA SER A 286 16.24 1.09 12.57
C SER A 286 16.93 0.95 13.94
N TYR A 287 16.91 -0.24 14.53
CA TYR A 287 17.59 -0.53 15.79
C TYR A 287 19.11 -0.50 15.63
N PHE A 288 19.66 -1.32 14.73
CA PHE A 288 21.10 -1.50 14.60
C PHE A 288 21.82 -0.32 13.96
N TRP A 289 21.19 0.35 12.99
CA TRP A 289 21.87 1.37 12.17
C TRP A 289 21.59 2.79 12.64
N LEU A 290 20.32 3.11 12.93
CA LEU A 290 19.93 4.48 13.25
C LEU A 290 20.12 4.84 14.73
N GLN A 291 20.35 3.87 15.63
CA GLN A 291 20.45 4.06 17.10
C GLN A 291 19.31 4.87 17.76
N ASP A 292 18.25 5.22 17.00
CA ASP A 292 17.11 6.07 17.37
C ASP A 292 15.89 5.27 17.85
N PHE A 293 16.05 3.96 18.13
CA PHE A 293 14.93 3.11 18.53
C PHE A 293 15.36 2.15 19.62
N VAL A 294 14.71 2.21 20.78
CA VAL A 294 14.64 1.06 21.69
C VAL A 294 13.44 0.24 21.19
N PRO A 295 13.62 -0.93 20.54
CA PRO A 295 12.51 -1.82 20.28
C PRO A 295 11.86 -2.12 21.62
N THR A 296 10.52 -2.15 21.65
CA THR A 296 9.70 -2.45 22.83
C THR A 296 10.40 -3.50 23.69
N SER A 297 10.46 -3.28 25.01
CA SER A 297 11.07 -4.18 26.00
C SER A 297 10.60 -5.65 25.90
N LEU A 298 9.53 -5.93 25.15
CA LEU A 298 9.05 -7.28 24.85
C LEU A 298 9.74 -8.01 23.68
N CYS A 299 10.51 -7.34 22.82
CA CYS A 299 11.29 -8.05 21.80
C CYS A 299 12.45 -8.85 22.43
N PHE A 300 12.83 -8.49 23.67
CA PHE A 300 13.91 -9.10 24.45
C PHE A 300 13.52 -9.49 25.90
N SER A 301 12.23 -9.58 26.26
CA SER A 301 11.82 -10.11 27.58
C SER A 301 12.02 -11.64 27.72
N MET A 302 12.87 -12.23 26.87
CA MET A 302 13.41 -13.59 26.99
C MET A 302 14.91 -13.61 27.32
N GLU A 303 15.53 -12.46 27.58
CA GLU A 303 16.93 -12.36 28.05
C GLU A 303 17.06 -12.07 29.55
N ASP A 304 15.95 -11.86 30.29
CA ASP A 304 15.94 -11.71 31.75
C ASP A 304 15.77 -13.06 32.50
N TRP A 305 16.44 -14.11 32.01
CA TRP A 305 16.65 -15.36 32.76
C TRP A 305 18.07 -15.88 32.57
N VAL A 306 19.09 -15.13 33.02
CA VAL A 306 20.26 -15.64 33.77
C VAL A 306 20.79 -14.51 34.67
#